data_AF-A0A450XDY3-F1
#
_entry.id   AF-A0A450XDY3-F1
#
_cell.length_a   1.000
_cell.length_b   1.000
_cell.length_c   1.000
_cell.angle_alpha   90.00
_cell.angle_beta   90.00
_cell.angle_gamma   90.00
#
_symmetry.space_group_name_H-M   'P 1'
#
loop_
_entity.id
_entity.type
_entity.pdbx_description
1 polymer ?
#
loop_
_entity_poly.entity_id
_entity_poly.type
_entity_poly.pdbx_seq_one_letter_code
_entity_poly.pdbx_strand_id
1 'polypeptide(L)' 'RAYRNRPLTQEEKEHNRRHSPVRSTVERVFGVLKLHYGMAKARYDGLVRNRTRFNLMCIAYNL' A
#
# COMPACT_ATOMS: atom_id res chain seq x y z
N ARG A 1 -2.93 -15.16 -9.61
CA ARG A 1 -2.10 -15.09 -8.38
C ARG A 1 -0.76 -15.71 -8.69
N ALA A 2 0.35 -14.99 -8.49
CA ALA A 2 1.68 -15.58 -8.61
C ALA A 2 1.90 -16.54 -7.43
N TYR A 3 2.28 -17.78 -7.70
CA TYR A 3 2.61 -18.79 -6.70
C TYR A 3 4.06 -19.24 -6.89
N ARG A 4 4.69 -19.71 -5.81
CA ARG A 4 6.04 -20.29 -5.88
C ARG A 4 6.02 -21.47 -6.87
N ASN A 5 7.02 -21.54 -7.75
CA ASN A 5 7.18 -22.57 -8.81
C ASN A 5 6.15 -22.52 -9.97
N ARG A 6 5.44 -21.41 -10.18
CA ARG A 6 4.66 -21.16 -11.40
C ARG A 6 5.18 -19.91 -12.11
N PRO A 7 5.96 -20.04 -13.20
CA PRO A 7 6.40 -18.87 -13.94
C PRO A 7 5.20 -18.13 -14.52
N LEU A 8 5.23 -16.80 -14.45
CA LEU A 8 4.18 -15.95 -15.02
C LEU A 8 4.14 -16.13 -16.53
N THR A 9 2.94 -16.21 -17.11
CA THR A 9 2.77 -16.15 -18.56
C THR A 9 3.19 -14.77 -19.09
N GLN A 10 3.45 -14.67 -20.39
CA GLN A 10 3.84 -13.40 -21.00
C GLN A 10 2.74 -12.33 -20.82
N GLU A 11 1.48 -12.71 -20.99
CA GLU A 11 0.32 -11.85 -20.77
C GLU A 11 0.23 -11.35 -19.32
N GLU A 12 0.46 -12.23 -18.33
CA GLU A 12 0.49 -11.84 -16.92
C GLU A 12 1.64 -10.87 -16.62
N LYS A 13 2.81 -11.05 -17.25
CA LYS A 13 3.94 -10.12 -17.11
C LYS A 13 3.61 -8.75 -17.69
N GLU A 14 2.99 -8.70 -18.86
CA GLU A 14 2.57 -7.46 -19.49
C GLU A 14 1.50 -6.73 -18.67
N HIS A 15 0.51 -7.46 -18.16
CA HIS A 15 -0.48 -6.92 -17.24
C HIS A 15 0.19 -6.33 -15.99
N ASN A 16 1.09 -7.08 -15.35
CA ASN A 16 1.83 -6.59 -14.19
C ASN A 16 2.68 -5.35 -14.53
N ARG A 17 3.30 -5.30 -15.70
CA ARG A 17 4.07 -4.15 -16.17
C ARG A 17 3.20 -2.90 -16.31
N ARG A 18 1.98 -3.03 -16.85
CA ARG A 18 1.02 -1.92 -16.96
C ARG A 18 0.55 -1.40 -15.60
N HIS A 19 0.36 -2.28 -14.62
CA HIS A 19 -0.08 -1.90 -13.28
C HIS A 19 1.06 -1.48 -12.34
N SER A 20 2.31 -1.85 -12.63
CA SER A 20 3.46 -1.57 -11.76
C SER A 20 3.64 -0.08 -11.43
N PRO A 21 3.52 0.88 -12.37
CA PRO A 21 3.68 2.30 -12.05
C PRO A 21 2.66 2.80 -11.02
N VAL A 22 1.41 2.35 -11.12
CA VAL A 22 0.35 2.67 -10.16
C VAL A 22 0.67 2.05 -8.80
N ARG A 23 1.09 0.78 -8.77
CA ARG A 23 1.50 0.10 -7.53
C ARG A 23 2.66 0.82 -6.86
N SER A 24 3.70 1.18 -7.61
CA SER A 24 4.87 1.89 -7.07
C SER A 24 4.49 3.24 -6.46
N THR A 25 3.52 3.95 -7.05
CA THR A 25 3.03 5.22 -6.49
C THR A 25 2.29 5.01 -5.17
N VAL A 26 1.38 4.04 -5.14
CA VAL A 26 0.60 3.73 -3.95
C VAL A 26 1.48 3.14 -2.83
N GLU A 27 2.39 2.24 -3.15
CA GLU A 27 3.32 1.61 -2.19
C GLU A 27 4.28 2.62 -1.58
N ARG A 28 4.71 3.64 -2.34
CA ARG A 28 5.51 4.75 -1.82
C ARG A 28 4.75 5.54 -0.74
N VAL A 29 3.47 5.88 -0.97
CA VAL A 29 2.65 6.55 0.05
C VAL A 29 2.55 5.69 1.31
N PHE A 30 2.24 4.41 1.17
CA PHE A 30 2.21 3.50 2.32
C PHE A 30 3.57 3.37 3.03
N GLY A 31 4.67 3.39 2.28
CA GLY A 31 6.02 3.41 2.82
C GLY A 31 6.25 4.63 3.71
N VAL A 32 5.89 5.83 3.23
CA VAL A 32 5.99 7.07 4.01
C VAL A 32 5.11 7.02 5.26
N LEU A 33 3.86 6.60 5.13
CA LEU A 33 2.94 6.47 6.26
C LEU A 33 3.49 5.52 7.33
N LYS A 34 4.06 4.38 6.93
CA LYS A 34 4.62 3.41 7.87
C LYS A 34 5.90 3.90 8.53
N LEU A 35 6.83 4.44 7.74
CA LEU A 35 8.17 4.83 8.19
C LEU A 35 8.15 6.16 8.97
N HIS A 36 7.58 7.21 8.38
CA HIS A 36 7.65 8.56 8.95
C HIS A 36 6.49 8.85 9.90
N TYR A 37 5.28 8.37 9.60
CA TYR A 37 4.10 8.59 10.46
C TYR A 37 3.87 7.47 11.50
N GLY A 38 4.79 6.51 11.62
CA GLY A 38 4.74 5.44 12.61
C GLY A 38 3.49 4.56 12.49
N MET A 39 2.96 4.40 11.27
CA MET A 39 1.74 3.62 10.99
C MET A 39 2.00 2.14 10.69
N ALA A 40 3.18 1.62 11.03
CA ALA A 40 3.47 0.19 10.87
C ALA A 40 2.53 -0.73 11.68
N LYS A 41 1.89 -0.22 12.73
CA LYS A 41 0.93 -0.95 13.57
C LYS A 41 -0.36 -0.14 13.80
N ALA A 42 -1.48 -0.85 13.83
CA ALA A 42 -2.75 -0.35 14.35
C ALA A 42 -2.67 -0.31 15.88
N ARG A 43 -2.51 0.89 16.46
CA ARG A 43 -2.22 1.07 17.89
C ARG A 43 -3.46 1.22 18.76
N TYR A 44 -4.61 1.51 18.16
CA TYR A 44 -5.83 1.79 18.92
C TYR A 44 -6.72 0.56 18.97
N ASP A 45 -7.44 0.41 20.08
CA ASP A 45 -8.48 -0.59 20.17
C ASP A 45 -9.70 -0.14 19.35
N GLY A 46 -10.03 -0.96 18.34
CA GLY A 46 -11.19 -0.74 17.47
C GLY A 46 -10.85 -0.18 16.08
N LEU A 47 -11.59 -0.68 15.09
CA LEU A 47 -11.43 -0.31 13.67
C LEU A 47 -11.71 1.17 13.41
N VAL A 48 -12.69 1.75 14.12
CA VAL A 48 -13.09 3.14 13.93
C VAL A 48 -11.93 4.09 14.26
N ARG A 49 -11.27 3.90 15.40
CA ARG A 49 -10.16 4.76 15.84
C ARG A 49 -8.96 4.68 14.88
N ASN A 50 -8.61 3.46 14.43
CA ASN A 50 -7.53 3.28 13.46
C ASN A 50 -7.90 3.86 12.09
N ARG A 51 -9.15 3.76 11.65
CA ARG A 51 -9.64 4.37 10.40
C ARG A 51 -9.54 5.89 10.46
N THR A 52 -9.98 6.52 11.55
CA THR A 52 -9.87 7.98 11.72
C THR A 52 -8.42 8.43 11.67
N ARG A 53 -7.52 7.75 12.41
CA ARG A 53 -6.08 8.05 12.33
C ARG A 53 -5.53 7.90 10.91
N PHE A 54 -5.89 6.83 10.20
CA PHE A 54 -5.43 6.62 8.84
C PHE A 54 -5.88 7.72 7.89
N ASN A 55 -7.15 8.11 7.94
CA ASN A 55 -7.67 9.19 7.10
C ASN A 55 -6.97 10.53 7.38
N LEU A 56 -6.75 10.87 8.65
CA LEU A 56 -6.05 12.10 9.03
C LEU A 56 -4.62 12.12 8.48
N MET A 57 -3.90 10.99 8.55
CA MET A 57 -2.53 10.91 8.03
C MET A 57 -2.49 10.96 6.50
N CYS A 58 -3.49 10.38 5.82
CA CYS A 58 -3.63 10.53 4.37
C CYS A 58 -3.86 11.99 3.97
N ILE A 59 -4.72 12.72 4.68
CA ILE A 59 -4.93 14.16 4.43
C ILE A 59 -3.62 14.92 4.68
N ALA A 60 -2.96 14.67 5.80
CA ALA A 60 -1.70 15.33 6.16
C ALA A 60 -0.55 15.06 5.17
N TYR A 61 -0.54 13.91 4.51
CA TYR A 61 0.44 13.60 3.45
C TYR A 61 0.14 14.36 2.14
N ASN A 62 -1.12 14.72 1.88
CA ASN A 62 -1.55 15.42 0.66
C ASN A 62 -1.55 16.95 0.79
N LEU A 63 -1.37 17.49 2.00
CA LEU A 63 -1.17 18.91 2.27
C LEU A 63 0.30 19.29 2.07
#